data_AF-A0A396IBN0-F1
#
_entry.id   AF-A0A396IBN0-F1
#
_cell.length_a   1.000
_cell.length_b   1.000
_cell.length_c   1.000
_cell.angle_alpha   90.00
_cell.angle_beta   90.00
_cell.angle_gamma   90.00
#
_symmetry.space_group_name_H-M   'P 1'
#
loop_
_entity.id
_entity.type
_entity.pdbx_description
1 polymer ?
#
loop_
_entity_poly.entity_id
_entity_poly.type
_entity_poly.pdbx_seq_one_letter_code
_entity_poly.pdbx_strand_id
1 'polypeptide(L)'
;MELFILPTHFIPESVTHFNYINSTGQGLSSYTGGLFSRALETIHRLTVGGEAITGENNSLSRKWLPDDSYITNPHNAKNGFFGGDIKRTAGDESDGPNSNIHIGPDALYKSAKESKNGSNGLNISWSVPVEKNIDHYLRLHLCDIFNDRQSGFTFFTLFI
;
A
#
# COMPACT_ATOMS: atom_id res chain seq x y z
N MET A 1 13.98 -22.67 -5.36
CA MET A 1 13.02 -21.97 -6.24
C MET A 1 11.65 -22.46 -5.85
N GLU A 2 10.79 -21.58 -5.35
CA GLU A 2 9.36 -21.88 -5.18
C GLU A 2 8.59 -21.29 -6.37
N LEU A 3 7.64 -22.06 -6.89
CA LEU A 3 6.74 -21.65 -7.97
C LEU A 3 5.32 -21.74 -7.42
N PHE A 4 4.67 -20.59 -7.25
CA PHE A 4 3.26 -20.51 -6.91
C PHE A 4 2.51 -19.77 -8.01
N ILE A 5 1.30 -20.23 -8.30
CA ILE A 5 0.40 -19.55 -9.24
C ILE A 5 -0.08 -18.28 -8.55
N LEU A 6 0.25 -17.13 -9.13
CA LEU A 6 -0.31 -15.84 -8.71
C LEU A 6 -1.66 -15.64 -9.40
N PRO A 7 -2.64 -15.01 -8.74
CA PRO A 7 -3.87 -14.57 -9.40
C PRO A 7 -3.56 -13.71 -10.62
N THR A 8 -4.41 -13.80 -11.65
CA THR A 8 -4.14 -13.20 -12.97
C THR A 8 -3.95 -11.68 -12.93
N HIS A 9 -4.56 -11.01 -11.95
CA HIS A 9 -4.50 -9.55 -11.77
C HIS A 9 -3.64 -9.10 -10.58
N PHE A 10 -2.75 -9.98 -10.07
CA PHE A 10 -1.89 -9.65 -8.93
C PHE A 10 -0.90 -8.51 -9.22
N ILE A 11 -0.41 -8.42 -10.46
CA ILE A 11 0.40 -7.31 -10.98
C ILE A 11 -0.45 -6.61 -12.05
N PRO A 12 -0.65 -5.28 -11.97
CA PRO A 12 -1.42 -4.57 -13.00
C PRO A 12 -0.62 -4.44 -14.30
N GLU A 13 -1.32 -4.47 -15.43
CA GLU A 13 -0.73 -4.28 -16.77
C GLU A 13 -0.22 -2.85 -17.00
N SER A 14 -0.92 -1.88 -16.39
CA SER A 14 -0.62 -0.46 -16.47
C SER A 14 -0.51 0.16 -15.08
N VAL A 15 0.49 1.02 -14.91
CA VAL A 15 0.70 1.79 -13.67
C VAL A 15 1.00 3.23 -13.97
N THR A 16 0.73 4.07 -12.99
CA THR A 16 1.21 5.44 -13.01
C THR A 16 2.71 5.46 -12.77
N HIS A 17 3.45 6.14 -13.63
CA HIS A 17 4.90 6.26 -13.60
C HIS A 17 5.32 7.73 -13.43
N PHE A 18 6.24 7.93 -12.51
CA PHE A 18 6.83 9.22 -12.15
C PHE A 18 8.33 9.18 -12.41
N ASN A 19 8.85 10.18 -13.13
CA ASN A 19 10.29 10.31 -13.41
C ASN A 19 10.87 11.45 -12.58
N TYR A 20 11.79 11.12 -11.67
CA TYR A 20 12.45 12.08 -10.79
C TYR A 20 13.43 13.01 -11.56
N ILE A 21 13.97 12.53 -12.69
CA ILE A 21 14.93 13.30 -13.49
C ILE A 21 14.13 14.28 -14.37
N ASN A 22 14.36 15.59 -14.18
CA ASN A 22 13.70 16.75 -14.83
C ASN A 22 12.43 17.31 -14.15
N SER A 23 12.18 17.06 -12.85
CA SER A 23 10.95 17.53 -12.19
C SER A 23 10.91 19.06 -11.94
N THR A 24 10.55 19.83 -12.96
CA THR A 24 10.06 21.22 -12.83
C THR A 24 8.54 21.30 -12.72
N GLY A 25 7.86 20.20 -12.35
CA GLY A 25 6.42 20.19 -12.02
C GLY A 25 5.47 19.51 -13.02
N GLN A 26 5.94 18.60 -13.87
CA GLN A 26 5.08 17.78 -14.76
C GLN A 26 5.60 16.33 -14.73
N GLY A 27 4.82 15.27 -14.68
CA GLY A 27 3.38 15.01 -14.64
C GLY A 27 3.27 13.49 -14.66
N LEU A 28 2.31 12.91 -13.93
CA LEU A 28 2.14 11.46 -13.88
C LEU A 28 1.91 10.91 -15.30
N SER A 29 2.78 9.99 -15.74
CA SER A 29 2.67 9.33 -17.05
C SER A 29 2.10 7.93 -16.89
N SER A 30 1.44 7.39 -17.92
CA SER A 30 1.05 5.98 -17.91
C SER A 30 2.21 5.12 -18.41
N TYR A 31 2.57 4.10 -17.64
CA TYR A 31 3.45 3.02 -18.08
C TYR A 31 2.60 1.83 -18.48
N THR A 32 2.65 1.43 -19.76
CA THR A 32 1.82 0.36 -20.33
C THR A 32 2.68 -0.79 -20.86
N GLY A 33 2.23 -2.04 -20.64
CA GLY A 33 2.73 -3.23 -21.35
C GLY A 33 4.08 -3.80 -20.91
N GLY A 34 4.69 -3.28 -19.84
CA GLY A 34 6.05 -3.65 -19.41
C GLY A 34 6.18 -4.32 -18.04
N LEU A 35 5.13 -4.35 -17.21
CA LEU A 35 5.26 -4.90 -15.86
C LEU A 35 5.17 -6.43 -15.81
N PHE A 36 4.27 -7.05 -16.58
CA PHE A 36 4.18 -8.51 -16.66
C PHE A 36 5.42 -9.17 -17.24
N SER A 37 6.17 -8.45 -18.08
CA SER A 37 7.41 -8.92 -18.69
C SER A 37 8.65 -8.67 -17.83
N ARG A 38 8.49 -8.11 -16.62
CA ARG A 38 9.58 -7.82 -15.68
C ARG A 38 9.55 -8.77 -14.48
N ALA A 39 10.74 -9.13 -14.02
CA ALA A 39 10.90 -9.71 -12.69
C ALA A 39 10.84 -8.58 -11.65
N LEU A 40 10.00 -8.72 -10.63
CA LEU A 40 9.91 -7.78 -9.53
C LEU A 40 10.52 -8.40 -8.27
N GLU A 41 11.41 -7.66 -7.63
CA GLU A 41 11.93 -7.99 -6.31
C GLU A 41 11.19 -7.18 -5.24
N THR A 42 10.73 -7.85 -4.18
CA THR A 42 10.13 -7.15 -3.03
C THR A 42 11.24 -6.60 -2.15
N ILE A 43 11.45 -5.28 -2.17
CA ILE A 43 12.44 -4.61 -1.30
C ILE A 43 11.87 -4.38 0.11
N HIS A 44 10.66 -3.82 0.19
CA HIS A 44 9.97 -3.56 1.47
C HIS A 44 8.50 -3.95 1.37
N ARG A 45 7.94 -4.38 2.51
CA ARG A 45 6.53 -4.73 2.66
C ARG A 45 6.08 -4.37 4.07
N LEU A 46 5.27 -3.33 4.18
CA LEU A 46 4.98 -2.68 5.47
C LEU A 46 3.51 -2.79 5.89
N THR A 47 3.25 -3.02 7.17
CA THR A 47 1.95 -2.82 7.82
C THR A 47 1.89 -1.40 8.39
N VAL A 48 0.99 -0.58 7.85
CA VAL A 48 0.85 0.81 8.30
C VAL A 48 -0.03 0.87 9.54
N GLY A 49 0.55 1.31 10.67
CA GLY A 49 -0.17 1.49 11.94
C GLY A 49 -0.55 0.18 12.65
N GLY A 50 -0.07 -0.96 12.16
CA GLY A 50 -0.36 -2.28 12.68
C GLY A 50 0.90 -3.10 12.95
N GLU A 51 0.71 -4.24 13.60
CA GLU A 51 1.80 -5.15 13.96
C GLU A 51 2.34 -5.96 12.78
N ALA A 52 3.46 -6.65 13.00
CA ALA A 52 4.07 -7.53 12.01
C ALA A 52 3.12 -8.68 11.63
N ILE A 53 3.08 -9.02 10.33
CA ILE A 53 2.32 -10.17 9.84
C ILE A 53 3.29 -11.23 9.36
N THR A 54 3.18 -12.43 9.92
CA THR A 54 3.98 -13.60 9.53
C THR A 54 3.27 -14.43 8.47
N GLY A 55 4.04 -15.23 7.73
CA GLY A 55 3.55 -16.02 6.60
C GLY A 55 2.46 -17.04 6.97
N GLU A 56 2.49 -17.57 8.20
CA GLU A 56 1.49 -18.54 8.68
C GLU A 56 0.04 -18.02 8.62
N ASN A 57 -0.12 -16.69 8.66
CA ASN A 57 -1.42 -16.03 8.71
C ASN A 57 -1.86 -15.44 7.36
N ASN A 58 -1.19 -15.73 6.23
CA ASN A 58 -1.63 -15.23 4.92
C ASN A 58 -1.37 -16.18 3.74
N SER A 59 -2.21 -16.05 2.71
CA SER A 59 -2.32 -16.94 1.54
C SER A 59 -1.05 -17.12 0.71
N LEU A 60 -0.06 -16.23 0.82
CA LEU A 60 1.17 -16.26 0.04
C LEU A 60 2.43 -16.32 0.92
N SER A 61 2.28 -16.70 2.20
CA SER A 61 3.38 -16.82 3.17
C SER A 61 4.29 -15.59 3.25
N ARG A 62 3.73 -14.40 3.01
CA ARG A 62 4.48 -13.13 2.95
C ARG A 62 4.72 -12.59 4.35
N LYS A 63 5.90 -12.03 4.59
CA LYS A 63 6.17 -11.26 5.82
C LYS A 63 5.90 -9.77 5.59
N TRP A 64 5.24 -9.13 6.55
CA TRP A 64 5.02 -7.69 6.59
C TRP A 64 5.64 -7.11 7.86
N LEU A 65 6.34 -5.99 7.74
CA LEU A 65 7.04 -5.32 8.83
C LEU A 65 6.24 -4.09 9.30
N PRO A 66 6.22 -3.76 10.59
CA PRO A 66 5.64 -2.49 11.06
C PRO A 66 6.31 -1.28 10.39
N ASP A 67 5.54 -0.25 10.10
CA ASP A 67 6.04 0.95 9.43
C ASP A 67 6.79 1.94 10.35
N ASP A 68 6.75 1.73 11.67
CA ASP A 68 7.27 2.67 12.68
C ASP A 68 8.77 2.98 12.54
N SER A 69 9.58 2.06 12.00
CA SER A 69 11.00 2.34 11.75
C SER A 69 11.26 3.20 10.52
N TYR A 70 10.24 3.42 9.69
CA TYR A 70 10.34 4.15 8.42
C TYR A 70 9.67 5.52 8.49
N ILE A 71 8.86 5.80 9.51
CA ILE A 71 8.21 7.11 9.67
C ILE A 71 9.22 8.16 10.10
N THR A 72 9.26 9.31 9.41
CA THR A 72 10.22 10.38 9.73
C THR A 72 9.68 11.36 10.77
N ASN A 73 8.35 11.51 10.83
CA ASN A 73 7.66 12.44 11.74
C ASN A 73 6.59 11.71 12.58
N PRO A 74 6.98 10.80 13.50
CA PRO A 74 6.03 9.98 14.26
C PRO A 74 5.04 10.79 15.09
N HIS A 75 5.42 11.97 15.57
CA HIS A 75 4.54 12.83 16.39
C HIS A 75 3.33 13.39 15.64
N ASN A 76 3.38 13.39 14.30
CA ASN A 76 2.30 13.86 13.44
C ASN A 76 1.23 12.80 13.19
N ALA A 77 1.51 11.53 13.51
CA ALA A 77 0.65 10.41 13.20
C ALA A 77 0.12 9.73 14.47
N LYS A 78 -1.02 9.07 14.33
CA LYS A 78 -1.55 8.12 15.31
C LYS A 78 -2.04 6.86 14.60
N ASN A 79 -1.97 5.72 15.29
CA ASN A 79 -2.45 4.45 14.77
C ASN A 79 -3.97 4.36 14.93
N GLY A 80 -4.64 3.86 13.91
CA GLY A 80 -6.05 3.49 13.90
C GLY A 80 -6.21 1.98 13.78
N PHE A 81 -7.23 1.44 14.44
CA PHE A 81 -7.53 0.01 14.41
C PHE A 81 -9.03 -0.26 14.26
N PHE A 82 -9.37 -1.26 13.46
CA PHE A 82 -10.72 -1.74 13.24
C PHE A 82 -10.89 -3.15 13.81
N GLY A 83 -11.71 -3.28 14.84
CA GLY A 83 -12.00 -4.56 15.47
C GLY A 83 -13.02 -5.44 14.73
N GLY A 84 -13.71 -4.90 13.73
CA GLY A 84 -14.71 -5.65 12.96
C GLY A 84 -14.10 -6.50 11.85
N ASP A 85 -14.97 -7.12 11.05
CA ASP A 85 -14.57 -7.96 9.91
C ASP A 85 -14.44 -7.16 8.62
N ILE A 86 -13.38 -7.44 7.86
CA ILE A 86 -13.16 -6.82 6.56
C ILE A 86 -14.11 -7.46 5.55
N LYS A 87 -15.06 -6.67 5.06
CA LYS A 87 -15.99 -7.10 4.01
C LYS A 87 -15.29 -7.04 2.66
N ARG A 88 -14.74 -8.17 2.20
CA ARG A 88 -14.21 -8.28 0.84
C ARG A 88 -15.34 -8.38 -0.18
N THR A 89 -15.28 -7.54 -1.20
CA THR A 89 -16.23 -7.52 -2.32
C THR A 89 -15.60 -8.05 -3.62
N ALA A 90 -14.27 -8.15 -3.68
CA ALA A 90 -13.52 -8.71 -4.79
C ALA A 90 -13.35 -10.23 -4.64
N GLY A 91 -13.63 -10.97 -5.71
CA GLY A 91 -13.23 -12.37 -5.84
C GLY A 91 -11.73 -12.52 -6.10
N ASP A 92 -11.26 -13.77 -6.11
CA ASP A 92 -9.83 -14.10 -6.23
C ASP A 92 -9.22 -13.65 -7.58
N GLU A 93 -10.04 -13.56 -8.62
CA GLU A 93 -9.65 -13.10 -9.97
C GLU A 93 -10.25 -11.72 -10.32
N SER A 94 -10.64 -10.91 -9.33
CA SER A 94 -11.15 -9.57 -9.61
C SER A 94 -10.04 -8.67 -10.15
N ASP A 95 -10.30 -8.01 -11.27
CA ASP A 95 -9.61 -6.78 -11.65
C ASP A 95 -10.29 -5.58 -10.99
N GLY A 96 -9.53 -4.52 -10.72
CA GLY A 96 -10.08 -3.25 -10.20
C GLY A 96 -9.58 -2.85 -8.81
N PRO A 97 -10.22 -1.83 -8.19
CA PRO A 97 -9.68 -1.14 -7.01
C PRO A 97 -9.90 -1.91 -5.69
N ASN A 98 -10.72 -2.97 -5.72
CA ASN A 98 -11.09 -3.73 -4.53
C ASN A 98 -10.05 -4.82 -4.24
N SER A 99 -9.70 -4.99 -2.97
CA SER A 99 -8.72 -6.00 -2.55
C SER A 99 -9.34 -7.38 -2.33
N ASN A 100 -8.67 -8.42 -2.83
CA ASN A 100 -8.97 -9.82 -2.52
C ASN A 100 -7.98 -10.41 -1.48
N ILE A 101 -8.17 -11.69 -1.11
CA ILE A 101 -7.36 -12.36 -0.08
C ILE A 101 -5.89 -12.56 -0.49
N HIS A 102 -5.60 -12.57 -1.79
CA HIS A 102 -4.25 -12.73 -2.32
C HIS A 102 -3.49 -11.39 -2.39
N ILE A 103 -4.18 -10.27 -2.58
CA ILE A 103 -3.56 -8.94 -2.57
C ILE A 103 -2.97 -8.63 -1.18
N GLY A 104 -3.73 -8.87 -0.11
CA GLY A 104 -3.24 -8.70 1.27
C GLY A 104 -4.18 -9.31 2.31
N PRO A 105 -3.65 -9.75 3.47
CA PRO A 105 -4.45 -10.30 4.56
C PRO A 105 -5.32 -9.23 5.24
N ASP A 106 -6.36 -9.65 5.98
CA ASP A 106 -7.26 -8.74 6.70
C ASP A 106 -6.53 -7.81 7.68
N ALA A 107 -5.52 -8.33 8.37
CA ALA A 107 -4.75 -7.54 9.32
C ALA A 107 -4.14 -6.28 8.69
N LEU A 108 -3.79 -6.32 7.39
CA LEU A 108 -3.28 -5.15 6.67
C LEU A 108 -4.32 -4.04 6.51
N TYR A 109 -5.60 -4.43 6.42
CA TYR A 109 -6.71 -3.52 6.19
C TYR A 109 -7.46 -3.16 7.48
N LYS A 110 -7.14 -3.82 8.61
CA LYS A 110 -7.67 -3.49 9.94
C LYS A 110 -6.86 -2.42 10.67
N SER A 111 -5.70 -2.03 10.15
CA SER A 111 -4.87 -0.97 10.72
C SER A 111 -4.56 0.11 9.70
N ALA A 112 -4.40 1.35 10.18
CA ALA A 112 -3.93 2.47 9.39
C ALA A 112 -3.21 3.49 10.27
N LYS A 113 -2.52 4.46 9.66
CA LYS A 113 -2.08 5.69 10.33
C LYS A 113 -2.86 6.87 9.78
N GLU A 114 -3.27 7.75 10.67
CA GLU A 114 -3.91 9.01 10.33
C GLU A 114 -3.22 10.19 11.04
N SER A 115 -3.49 11.40 10.55
CA SER A 115 -2.94 12.62 11.14
C SER A 115 -3.48 12.79 12.56
N LYS A 116 -2.58 13.04 13.51
CA LYS A 116 -2.96 13.27 14.90
C LYS A 116 -3.86 14.51 15.05
N ASN A 117 -3.68 15.49 14.17
CA ASN A 117 -4.47 16.73 14.15
C ASN A 117 -5.57 16.71 13.07
N GLY A 118 -5.93 15.53 12.56
CA GLY A 118 -6.98 15.37 11.55
C GLY A 118 -6.72 16.22 10.30
N SER A 119 -7.74 16.97 9.88
CA SER A 119 -7.73 17.87 8.71
C SER A 119 -6.81 19.08 8.85
N ASN A 120 -6.23 19.34 10.03
CA ASN A 120 -5.25 20.43 10.21
C ASN A 120 -3.85 20.12 9.64
N GLY A 121 -3.73 19.12 8.76
CA GLY A 121 -2.71 19.10 7.72
C GLY A 121 -1.28 18.83 8.19
N LEU A 122 -1.07 17.98 9.20
CA LEU A 122 0.28 17.48 9.46
C LEU A 122 0.62 16.40 8.43
N ASN A 123 1.72 16.62 7.71
CA ASN A 123 2.25 15.61 6.80
C ASN A 123 2.73 14.39 7.61
N ILE A 124 2.29 13.22 7.18
CA ILE A 124 2.87 11.95 7.56
C ILE A 124 3.82 11.55 6.43
N SER A 125 5.04 11.19 6.80
CA SER A 125 6.10 10.94 5.83
C SER A 125 6.84 9.68 6.22
N TRP A 126 7.11 8.86 5.22
CA TRP A 126 7.91 7.64 5.33
C TRP A 126 9.16 7.81 4.48
N SER A 127 10.31 7.40 5.02
CA SER A 127 11.56 7.31 4.30
C SER A 127 11.94 5.84 4.20
N VAL A 128 11.91 5.32 2.96
CA VAL A 128 12.18 3.92 2.67
C VAL A 128 13.46 3.85 1.84
N PRO A 129 14.50 3.14 2.31
CA PRO A 129 15.75 3.03 1.56
C PRO A 129 15.53 2.17 0.31
N VAL A 130 15.94 2.70 -0.84
CA VAL A 130 15.85 2.05 -2.14
C VAL A 130 17.17 2.18 -2.90
N GLU A 131 17.41 1.29 -3.85
CA GLU A 131 18.56 1.37 -4.75
C GLU A 131 18.43 2.55 -5.73
N LYS A 132 19.54 3.10 -6.18
CA LYS A 132 19.56 4.21 -7.16
C LYS A 132 19.61 3.67 -8.58
N ASN A 133 19.12 4.46 -9.55
CA ASN A 133 19.22 4.19 -10.99
C ASN A 133 18.48 2.92 -11.46
N ILE A 134 17.46 2.48 -10.73
CA ILE A 134 16.54 1.41 -11.15
C ILE A 134 15.10 1.88 -10.96
N ASP A 135 14.16 1.26 -11.68
CA ASP A 135 12.73 1.54 -11.53
C ASP A 135 12.19 0.88 -10.24
N HIS A 136 11.43 1.61 -9.42
CA HIS A 136 10.72 1.06 -8.27
C HIS A 136 9.22 1.01 -8.52
N TYR A 137 8.59 -0.03 -7.98
CA TYR A 137 7.14 -0.18 -7.98
C TYR A 137 6.58 0.04 -6.57
N LEU A 138 5.82 1.13 -6.39
CA LEU A 138 5.11 1.45 -5.15
C LEU A 138 3.66 1.01 -5.23
N ARG A 139 3.21 0.19 -4.27
CA ARG A 139 1.82 -0.22 -4.10
C ARG A 139 1.30 0.25 -2.74
N LEU A 140 0.26 1.08 -2.76
CA LEU A 140 -0.43 1.53 -1.55
C LEU A 140 -1.69 0.69 -1.32
N HIS A 141 -1.90 0.29 -0.07
CA HIS A 141 -3.08 -0.44 0.36
C HIS A 141 -3.93 0.50 1.23
N LEU A 142 -5.19 0.71 0.85
CA LEU A 142 -6.10 1.65 1.52
C LEU A 142 -7.38 0.92 1.96
N CYS A 143 -7.85 1.22 3.16
CA CYS A 143 -9.16 0.85 3.67
C CYS A 143 -9.64 1.96 4.61
N ASP A 144 -10.83 2.51 4.39
CA ASP A 144 -11.39 3.50 5.30
C ASP A 144 -11.94 2.79 6.54
N ILE A 145 -11.14 2.82 7.62
CA ILE A 145 -11.47 2.22 8.91
C ILE A 145 -11.93 3.23 9.97
N PHE A 146 -11.87 4.53 9.65
CA PHE A 146 -12.14 5.60 10.61
C PHE A 146 -13.58 6.09 10.53
N ASN A 147 -14.25 5.79 9.43
CA ASN A 147 -15.58 6.28 9.12
C ASN A 147 -16.63 5.21 9.41
N ASP A 148 -16.89 4.98 10.70
CA ASP A 148 -17.87 4.00 11.20
C ASP A 148 -19.30 4.22 10.70
N ARG A 149 -19.62 5.44 10.22
CA ARG A 149 -20.96 5.83 9.75
C ARG A 149 -21.04 6.22 8.28
N GLN A 150 -19.96 6.08 7.50
CA GLN A 150 -19.90 6.54 6.09
C GLN A 150 -20.43 7.99 5.95
N SER A 151 -20.21 8.85 6.94
CA SER A 151 -20.82 10.18 6.98
C SER A 151 -20.12 11.20 6.06
N GLY A 152 -19.09 10.76 5.33
CA GLY A 152 -18.34 11.59 4.38
C GLY A 152 -17.21 10.80 3.70
N PHE A 153 -16.43 11.48 2.86
CA PHE A 153 -15.21 10.92 2.25
C PHE A 153 -13.97 11.54 2.90
N THR A 154 -12.94 10.74 3.13
CA THR A 154 -11.62 11.23 3.51
C THR A 154 -10.83 11.56 2.24
N PHE A 155 -10.35 12.80 2.13
CA PHE A 155 -9.48 13.24 1.04
C PHE A 155 -8.07 13.51 1.57
N PHE A 156 -7.07 13.14 0.78
CA PHE A 156 -5.66 13.42 1.08
C PHE A 156 -4.87 13.64 -0.22
N THR A 157 -3.75 14.33 -0.09
CA THR A 157 -2.78 14.49 -1.17
C THR A 157 -1.58 13.59 -0.91
N LEU A 158 -1.19 12.81 -1.91
CA LEU A 158 -0.02 11.94 -1.86
C LEU A 158 1.16 12.62 -2.58
N PHE A 159 2.31 12.67 -1.91
CA PHE A 159 3.59 13.09 -2.48
C PHE A 159 4.56 11.91 -2.42
N ILE A 160 5.32 11.71 -3.50
CA ILE A 160 6.34 10.67 -3.66
C ILE A 160 7.64 11.35 -4.07
#